data_AF-A0A1W9VQN3-F1
#
_entry.id   AF-A0A1W9VQN3-F1
#
_cell.length_a   1.000
_cell.length_b   1.000
_cell.length_c   1.000
_cell.angle_alpha   90.00
_cell.angle_beta   90.00
_cell.angle_gamma   90.00
#
_symmetry.space_group_name_H-M   'P 1'
#
loop_
_entity.id
_entity.type
_entity.pdbx_description
1 polymer ?
#
loop_
_entity_poly.entity_id
_entity_poly.type
_entity_poly.pdbx_seq_one_letter_code
_entity_poly.pdbx_strand_id
1 'polypeptide(L)'
;MPKRLLLIVLTFTLVQMTFGLSIRDIQESTEPGSDNTYPSLHVGETVTINTAVIGAKGFNGSDNMMFLFDLNGGAWNGILINANDTANIGNLVNVTGTVEEIDGTTILTNADIELINAGPYTIPAAINVTVADFNNPATAEMYESCLVKVANVSCSEIDQPNNEWVITTDNETFVTIGDGFYTYSPVIGQDWGMITGIVNYEQDAFRINPRDENDFVASDPSTSALTLQYEKTGDKLYIHLETNRIKSTWNLDRYSLVLDYNTEFLEFNTIKNEGTITTGDDITYSLVNDVLNMQYIHNDIFPTTENARIMTFVFDLKEFGVANANISAFNFQEDDDTVWNIYTLPSVSFNYAYSKKDAYLSIRNDENDKNIFNVDLNEKLTIKYGFKPGVSCKAIVRIYDIKGRLVATPISQVISGLAEFQWNGRDKHHEKLDVGTYICHVEIINRTNGDKYTTDQPIVIAGKLK
;
A
#
# COMPACT_ATOMS: atom_id res chain seq x y z
N MET A 1 -51.24 71.55 -41.08
CA MET A 1 -51.98 70.26 -41.09
C MET A 1 -50.95 69.12 -40.98
N PRO A 2 -51.28 68.01 -40.32
CA PRO A 2 -50.54 67.58 -39.14
C PRO A 2 -49.42 66.54 -39.37
N LYS A 3 -48.56 66.51 -38.35
CA LYS A 3 -47.60 65.49 -37.93
C LYS A 3 -47.90 64.06 -38.42
N ARG A 4 -46.90 63.42 -39.00
CA ARG A 4 -46.72 61.96 -38.89
C ARG A 4 -45.33 61.70 -38.32
N LEU A 5 -45.27 61.63 -37.00
CA LEU A 5 -44.14 61.09 -36.26
C LEU A 5 -44.20 59.57 -36.46
N LEU A 6 -43.32 59.02 -37.28
CA LEU A 6 -43.15 57.57 -37.41
C LEU A 6 -42.40 57.10 -36.15
N LEU A 7 -43.13 56.51 -35.20
CA LEU A 7 -42.53 55.88 -34.03
C LEU A 7 -41.96 54.53 -34.47
N ILE A 8 -40.65 54.48 -34.72
CA ILE A 8 -39.92 53.21 -34.88
C ILE A 8 -39.72 52.67 -33.47
N VAL A 9 -40.53 51.67 -33.09
CA VAL A 9 -40.30 50.86 -31.90
C VAL A 9 -39.14 49.93 -32.22
N LEU A 10 -37.94 50.31 -31.79
CA LEU A 10 -36.76 49.47 -31.84
C LEU A 10 -36.85 48.50 -30.66
N THR A 11 -37.38 47.30 -30.90
CA THR A 11 -37.31 46.18 -29.95
C THR A 11 -35.85 45.74 -29.84
N PHE A 12 -35.17 46.17 -28.77
CA PHE A 12 -33.91 45.58 -28.34
C PHE A 12 -34.21 44.18 -27.77
N THR A 13 -34.02 43.14 -28.57
CA THR A 13 -33.87 41.78 -28.05
C THR A 13 -32.52 41.71 -27.35
N LEU A 14 -32.56 41.80 -26.02
CA LEU A 14 -31.41 41.55 -25.17
C LEU A 14 -31.08 40.05 -25.29
N VAL A 15 -30.11 39.68 -26.13
CA VAL A 15 -29.53 38.34 -26.09
C VAL A 15 -28.71 38.28 -24.82
N GLN A 16 -29.27 37.75 -23.75
CA GLN A 16 -28.47 37.39 -22.59
C GLN A 16 -27.60 36.22 -23.02
N MET A 17 -26.29 36.44 -23.08
CA MET A 17 -25.34 35.32 -23.04
C MET A 17 -25.48 34.70 -21.65
N THR A 18 -26.19 33.59 -21.55
CA THR A 18 -26.16 32.74 -20.37
C THR A 18 -24.79 32.07 -20.34
N PHE A 19 -23.92 32.51 -19.41
CA PHE A 19 -22.72 31.74 -19.09
C PHE A 19 -23.19 30.45 -18.42
N GLY A 20 -22.80 29.30 -18.97
CA GLY A 20 -23.15 28.03 -18.35
C GLY A 20 -22.38 27.82 -17.05
N LEU A 21 -23.04 27.17 -16.10
CA LEU A 21 -22.52 26.81 -14.78
C LEU A 21 -21.86 25.43 -14.84
N SER A 22 -20.89 25.18 -13.96
CA SER A 22 -20.44 23.82 -13.70
C SER A 22 -21.48 23.06 -12.86
N ILE A 23 -21.40 21.73 -12.83
CA ILE A 23 -22.25 20.92 -11.93
C ILE A 23 -22.02 21.33 -10.48
N ARG A 24 -20.75 21.55 -10.10
CA ARG A 24 -20.37 22.05 -8.77
C ARG A 24 -21.03 23.36 -8.42
N ASP A 25 -21.07 24.34 -9.33
CA ASP A 25 -21.70 25.63 -9.04
C ASP A 25 -23.18 25.48 -8.69
N ILE A 26 -23.85 24.48 -9.27
CA ILE A 26 -25.26 24.18 -8.98
C ILE A 26 -25.41 23.42 -7.66
N GLN A 27 -24.55 22.43 -7.42
CA GLN A 27 -24.66 21.49 -6.31
C GLN A 27 -24.09 22.01 -4.98
N GLU A 28 -22.96 22.71 -5.00
CA GLU A 28 -22.22 23.08 -3.78
C GLU A 28 -22.97 24.13 -2.95
N SER A 29 -23.34 23.73 -1.73
CA SER A 29 -24.02 24.60 -0.77
C SER A 29 -23.43 24.45 0.63
N THR A 30 -23.37 25.57 1.36
CA THR A 30 -22.97 25.61 2.77
C THR A 30 -24.13 25.93 3.70
N GLU A 31 -25.33 26.18 3.14
CA GLU A 31 -26.51 26.59 3.87
C GLU A 31 -27.40 25.36 4.13
N PRO A 32 -27.59 24.92 5.38
CA PRO A 32 -28.37 23.73 5.67
C PRO A 32 -29.87 23.95 5.38
N GLY A 33 -30.47 22.96 4.74
CA GLY A 33 -31.91 22.82 4.52
C GLY A 33 -32.68 22.41 5.77
N SER A 34 -33.98 22.16 5.61
CA SER A 34 -34.88 21.78 6.71
C SER A 34 -34.85 20.30 7.09
N ASP A 35 -34.23 19.50 6.24
CA ASP A 35 -34.34 18.04 6.10
C ASP A 35 -32.96 17.39 6.21
N ASN A 36 -32.00 18.05 6.88
CA ASN A 36 -30.60 17.62 6.96
C ASN A 36 -29.93 17.46 5.58
N THR A 37 -30.33 18.28 4.61
CA THR A 37 -29.68 18.40 3.31
C THR A 37 -29.05 19.78 3.18
N TYR A 38 -28.37 20.06 2.07
CA TYR A 38 -27.76 21.33 1.74
C TYR A 38 -28.22 21.74 0.33
N PRO A 39 -29.47 22.23 0.21
CA PRO A 39 -30.09 22.46 -1.07
C PRO A 39 -29.34 23.50 -1.90
N SER A 40 -29.48 23.38 -3.23
CA SER A 40 -28.86 24.27 -4.18
C SER A 40 -29.23 25.74 -3.93
N LEU A 41 -28.25 26.64 -4.09
CA LEU A 41 -28.51 28.09 -4.06
C LEU A 41 -29.16 28.60 -5.36
N HIS A 42 -29.32 27.74 -6.37
CA HIS A 42 -29.89 28.05 -7.67
C HIS A 42 -31.35 27.59 -7.85
N VAL A 43 -32.02 27.15 -6.77
CA VAL A 43 -33.41 26.67 -6.83
C VAL A 43 -34.34 27.68 -7.51
N GLY A 44 -35.09 27.20 -8.50
CA GLY A 44 -36.00 27.98 -9.33
C GLY A 44 -35.35 28.69 -10.52
N GLU A 45 -34.02 28.68 -10.64
CA GLU A 45 -33.31 29.23 -11.79
C GLU A 45 -33.24 28.22 -12.93
N THR A 46 -33.34 28.71 -14.17
CA THR A 46 -32.99 27.92 -15.36
C THR A 46 -31.51 28.10 -15.65
N VAL A 47 -30.75 27.00 -15.60
CA VAL A 47 -29.30 26.98 -15.75
C VAL A 47 -28.91 26.13 -16.95
N THR A 48 -27.72 26.38 -17.50
CA THR A 48 -27.10 25.55 -18.55
C THR A 48 -25.81 24.96 -18.01
N ILE A 49 -25.70 23.64 -17.97
CA ILE A 49 -24.45 22.92 -17.74
C ILE A 49 -23.73 22.77 -19.07
N ASN A 50 -22.51 23.27 -19.12
CA ASN A 50 -21.65 23.11 -20.30
C ASN A 50 -20.79 21.86 -20.14
N THR A 51 -20.92 20.92 -21.07
CA THR A 51 -20.03 19.75 -21.19
C THR A 51 -20.02 18.83 -19.96
N ALA A 52 -20.96 17.88 -19.93
CA ALA A 52 -20.99 16.78 -18.97
C ALA A 52 -21.18 15.45 -19.70
N VAL A 53 -20.82 14.34 -19.05
CA VAL A 53 -21.05 12.99 -19.59
C VAL A 53 -22.28 12.37 -18.95
N ILE A 54 -23.13 11.70 -19.75
CA ILE A 54 -24.21 10.87 -19.23
C ILE A 54 -23.58 9.65 -18.56
N GLY A 55 -23.69 9.55 -17.24
CA GLY A 55 -23.06 8.51 -16.44
C GLY A 55 -23.94 7.32 -16.14
N ALA A 56 -25.23 7.56 -15.91
CA ALA A 56 -26.24 6.53 -15.70
C ALA A 56 -27.61 7.01 -16.16
N LYS A 57 -28.52 6.08 -16.46
CA LYS A 57 -29.91 6.34 -16.83
C LYS A 57 -30.82 5.23 -16.32
N GLY A 58 -32.12 5.50 -16.30
CA GLY A 58 -33.11 4.50 -15.88
C GLY A 58 -33.35 4.50 -14.36
N PHE A 59 -32.97 5.58 -13.66
CA PHE A 59 -33.12 5.67 -12.21
C PHE A 59 -34.60 5.55 -11.82
N ASN A 60 -34.89 4.71 -10.82
CA ASN A 60 -36.23 4.33 -10.38
C ASN A 60 -37.15 3.86 -11.54
N GLY A 61 -36.56 3.19 -12.54
CA GLY A 61 -37.27 2.62 -13.68
C GLY A 61 -37.68 3.63 -14.76
N SER A 62 -37.17 4.86 -14.72
CA SER A 62 -37.47 5.91 -15.69
C SER A 62 -36.25 6.28 -16.54
N ASP A 63 -36.33 6.05 -17.85
CA ASP A 63 -35.27 6.41 -18.81
C ASP A 63 -34.99 7.93 -18.89
N ASN A 64 -35.94 8.75 -18.41
CA ASN A 64 -35.83 10.21 -18.35
C ASN A 64 -34.97 10.68 -17.17
N MET A 65 -34.83 9.83 -16.14
CA MET A 65 -34.03 10.11 -14.95
C MET A 65 -32.59 9.65 -15.19
N MET A 66 -31.69 10.62 -15.35
CA MET A 66 -30.30 10.40 -15.76
C MET A 66 -29.35 11.14 -14.83
N PHE A 67 -28.19 10.54 -14.56
CA PHE A 67 -27.10 11.19 -13.83
C PHE A 67 -26.03 11.66 -14.79
N LEU A 68 -25.61 12.89 -14.59
CA LEU A 68 -24.51 13.52 -15.32
C LEU A 68 -23.32 13.70 -14.40
N PHE A 69 -22.13 13.54 -14.98
CA PHE A 69 -20.88 13.78 -14.29
C PHE A 69 -20.03 14.81 -15.04
N ASP A 70 -19.34 15.67 -14.28
CA ASP A 70 -18.21 16.43 -14.83
C ASP A 70 -17.13 15.44 -15.27
N LEU A 71 -16.39 15.75 -16.34
CA LEU A 71 -15.35 14.87 -16.86
C LEU A 71 -14.22 14.59 -15.85
N ASN A 72 -13.99 15.48 -14.89
CA ASN A 72 -12.98 15.30 -13.86
C ASN A 72 -13.52 14.54 -12.63
N GLY A 73 -14.83 14.33 -12.53
CA GLY A 73 -15.46 13.68 -11.38
C GLY A 73 -15.21 14.42 -10.06
N GLY A 74 -15.24 13.67 -8.94
CA GLY A 74 -15.03 14.20 -7.60
C GLY A 74 -16.31 14.72 -6.92
N ALA A 75 -16.20 15.09 -5.65
CA ALA A 75 -17.31 15.62 -4.85
C ALA A 75 -18.00 16.80 -5.56
N TRP A 76 -19.31 16.94 -5.41
CA TRP A 76 -20.17 17.98 -6.01
C TRP A 76 -20.21 17.99 -7.54
N ASN A 77 -19.67 16.98 -8.22
CA ASN A 77 -19.59 16.95 -9.68
C ASN A 77 -20.53 15.92 -10.33
N GLY A 78 -21.57 15.52 -9.60
CA GLY A 78 -22.69 14.74 -10.10
C GLY A 78 -24.00 15.52 -10.01
N ILE A 79 -24.92 15.30 -10.95
CA ILE A 79 -26.27 15.89 -10.88
C ILE A 79 -27.30 14.95 -11.51
N LEU A 80 -28.47 14.85 -10.87
CA LEU A 80 -29.64 14.18 -11.41
C LEU A 80 -30.40 15.13 -12.35
N ILE A 81 -30.88 14.62 -13.47
CA ILE A 81 -31.76 15.35 -14.38
C ILE A 81 -33.01 14.52 -14.73
N ASN A 82 -34.10 15.22 -14.99
CA ASN A 82 -35.32 14.69 -15.60
C ASN A 82 -35.51 15.36 -16.96
N ALA A 83 -35.18 14.63 -18.03
CA ALA A 83 -35.22 15.14 -19.40
C ALA A 83 -36.37 14.53 -20.22
N ASN A 84 -36.89 15.29 -21.17
CA ASN A 84 -37.95 14.81 -22.08
C ASN A 84 -37.44 13.95 -23.24
N ASP A 85 -36.14 14.06 -23.55
CA ASP A 85 -35.44 13.25 -24.55
C ASP A 85 -34.31 12.49 -23.86
N THR A 86 -33.99 11.30 -24.35
CA THR A 86 -33.05 10.39 -23.68
C THR A 86 -31.74 10.32 -24.43
N ALA A 87 -30.63 10.62 -23.74
CA ALA A 87 -29.28 10.36 -24.23
C ALA A 87 -28.81 8.95 -23.80
N ASN A 88 -27.71 8.49 -24.41
CA ASN A 88 -27.07 7.24 -24.04
C ASN A 88 -25.93 7.48 -23.04
N ILE A 89 -25.69 6.50 -22.16
CA ILE A 89 -24.52 6.49 -21.28
C ILE A 89 -23.24 6.67 -22.13
N GLY A 90 -22.34 7.55 -21.67
CA GLY A 90 -21.11 7.92 -22.38
C GLY A 90 -21.28 9.02 -23.43
N ASN A 91 -22.47 9.58 -23.62
CA ASN A 91 -22.66 10.78 -24.45
C ASN A 91 -22.13 12.02 -23.74
N LEU A 92 -21.45 12.90 -24.50
CA LEU A 92 -21.05 14.22 -24.04
C LEU A 92 -22.12 15.23 -24.45
N VAL A 93 -22.62 16.01 -23.50
CA VAL A 93 -23.81 16.85 -23.68
C VAL A 93 -23.65 18.22 -23.04
N ASN A 94 -24.39 19.21 -23.55
CA ASN A 94 -24.83 20.35 -22.75
C ASN A 94 -26.26 20.08 -22.27
N VAL A 95 -26.60 20.53 -21.08
CA VAL A 95 -27.96 20.37 -20.54
C VAL A 95 -28.48 21.71 -20.04
N THR A 96 -29.68 22.08 -20.43
CA THR A 96 -30.38 23.25 -19.89
C THR A 96 -31.66 22.80 -19.20
N GLY A 97 -31.85 23.20 -17.95
CA GLY A 97 -33.01 22.82 -17.16
C GLY A 97 -33.25 23.76 -15.99
N THR A 98 -34.36 23.58 -15.28
CA THR A 98 -34.67 24.34 -14.07
C THR A 98 -34.21 23.56 -12.84
N VAL A 99 -33.45 24.22 -11.96
CA VAL A 99 -33.00 23.63 -10.69
C VAL A 99 -34.20 23.53 -9.74
N GLU A 100 -34.46 22.34 -9.21
CA GLU A 100 -35.46 22.08 -8.20
C GLU A 100 -34.89 21.20 -7.07
N GLU A 101 -35.47 21.32 -5.89
CA GLU A 101 -35.29 20.36 -4.78
C GLU A 101 -36.50 19.45 -4.74
N ILE A 102 -36.28 18.15 -4.95
CA ILE A 102 -37.34 17.14 -4.85
C ILE A 102 -36.92 16.12 -3.81
N ASP A 103 -37.68 16.06 -2.72
CA ASP A 103 -37.45 15.15 -1.59
C ASP A 103 -36.01 15.18 -1.06
N GLY A 104 -35.41 16.37 -1.06
CA GLY A 104 -34.05 16.63 -0.59
C GLY A 104 -32.94 16.34 -1.61
N THR A 105 -33.28 16.05 -2.87
CA THR A 105 -32.32 15.93 -3.99
C THR A 105 -32.36 17.15 -4.90
N THR A 106 -31.19 17.72 -5.21
CA THR A 106 -31.01 18.72 -6.26
C THR A 106 -31.13 18.06 -7.65
N ILE A 107 -32.11 18.49 -8.43
CA ILE A 107 -32.40 17.95 -9.77
C ILE A 107 -32.63 19.06 -10.81
N LEU A 108 -32.21 18.84 -12.06
CA LEU A 108 -32.69 19.65 -13.18
C LEU A 108 -33.96 19.06 -13.78
N THR A 109 -35.08 19.78 -13.66
CA THR A 109 -36.36 19.43 -14.31
C THR A 109 -36.51 20.15 -15.64
N ASN A 110 -37.46 19.66 -16.47
CA ASN A 110 -37.70 20.17 -17.82
C ASN A 110 -36.41 20.25 -18.64
N ALA A 111 -35.50 19.30 -18.41
CA ALA A 111 -34.17 19.36 -18.98
C ALA A 111 -34.21 19.07 -20.49
N ASP A 112 -33.50 19.91 -21.25
CA ASP A 112 -33.23 19.74 -22.66
C ASP A 112 -31.75 19.38 -22.84
N ILE A 113 -31.51 18.32 -23.60
CA ILE A 113 -30.16 17.76 -23.81
C ILE A 113 -29.70 18.10 -25.21
N GLU A 114 -28.64 18.89 -25.31
CA GLU A 114 -27.92 19.13 -26.55
C GLU A 114 -26.73 18.16 -26.65
N LEU A 115 -26.82 17.19 -27.56
CA LEU A 115 -25.73 16.26 -27.81
C LEU A 115 -24.54 16.98 -28.45
N ILE A 116 -23.40 17.01 -27.75
CA ILE A 116 -22.12 17.49 -28.28
C ILE A 116 -21.45 16.36 -29.06
N ASN A 117 -21.36 15.16 -28.46
CA ASN A 117 -20.73 14.00 -29.07
C ASN A 117 -21.33 12.69 -28.54
N ALA A 118 -21.63 11.75 -29.44
CA ALA A 118 -22.21 10.45 -29.12
C ALA A 118 -21.26 9.50 -28.37
N GLY A 119 -19.96 9.79 -28.27
CA GLY A 119 -19.03 9.03 -27.42
C GLY A 119 -18.60 7.66 -27.98
N PRO A 120 -18.16 6.72 -27.11
CA PRO A 120 -18.27 6.76 -25.65
C PRO A 120 -17.17 7.59 -24.99
N TYR A 121 -17.56 8.58 -24.20
CA TYR A 121 -16.68 9.24 -23.24
C TYR A 121 -16.57 8.39 -21.98
N THR A 122 -15.38 8.38 -21.40
CA THR A 122 -15.11 7.69 -20.14
C THR A 122 -15.93 8.35 -19.02
N ILE A 123 -16.62 7.52 -18.24
CA ILE A 123 -17.24 7.96 -16.98
C ILE A 123 -16.10 8.18 -15.97
N PRO A 124 -16.10 9.29 -15.20
CA PRO A 124 -15.08 9.53 -14.20
C PRO A 124 -14.95 8.38 -13.19
N ALA A 125 -13.75 8.21 -12.63
CA ALA A 125 -13.51 7.22 -11.59
C ALA A 125 -14.40 7.47 -10.36
N ALA A 126 -14.87 6.39 -9.75
CA ALA A 126 -15.67 6.46 -8.53
C ALA A 126 -14.82 6.99 -7.36
N ILE A 127 -15.42 7.84 -6.54
CA ILE A 127 -14.76 8.49 -5.41
C ILE A 127 -14.64 7.50 -4.24
N ASN A 128 -13.44 7.37 -3.67
CA ASN A 128 -13.25 6.60 -2.45
C ASN A 128 -13.91 7.32 -1.27
N VAL A 129 -14.90 6.68 -0.65
CA VAL A 129 -15.58 7.19 0.55
C VAL A 129 -15.65 6.11 1.63
N THR A 130 -15.94 6.53 2.85
CA THR A 130 -16.14 5.67 4.01
C THR A 130 -17.61 5.60 4.39
N VAL A 131 -18.02 4.56 5.12
CA VAL A 131 -19.39 4.47 5.66
C VAL A 131 -19.67 5.65 6.61
N ALA A 132 -18.66 6.11 7.36
CA ALA A 132 -18.77 7.24 8.27
C ALA A 132 -19.14 8.55 7.57
N ASP A 133 -18.76 8.75 6.31
CA ASP A 133 -19.06 9.97 5.56
C ASP A 133 -20.56 10.21 5.40
N PHE A 134 -21.37 9.14 5.37
CA PHE A 134 -22.83 9.20 5.25
C PHE A 134 -23.55 9.45 6.58
N ASN A 135 -22.82 9.47 7.70
CA ASN A 135 -23.38 9.73 9.04
C ASN A 135 -23.26 11.21 9.43
N ASN A 136 -22.62 12.02 8.59
CA ASN A 136 -22.61 13.48 8.70
C ASN A 136 -23.26 14.09 7.44
N PRO A 137 -24.42 14.75 7.58
CA PRO A 137 -25.15 15.26 6.41
C PRO A 137 -24.35 16.23 5.54
N ALA A 138 -23.53 17.10 6.14
CA ALA A 138 -22.70 18.06 5.39
C ALA A 138 -21.64 17.36 4.53
N THR A 139 -21.14 16.21 4.99
CA THR A 139 -20.16 15.40 4.26
C THR A 139 -20.85 14.55 3.21
N ALA A 140 -21.99 13.95 3.55
CA ALA A 140 -22.77 13.11 2.66
C ALA A 140 -23.30 13.88 1.44
N GLU A 141 -23.75 15.12 1.64
CA GLU A 141 -24.26 15.97 0.55
C GLU A 141 -23.23 16.17 -0.57
N MET A 142 -21.94 16.27 -0.20
CA MET A 142 -20.86 16.44 -1.18
C MET A 142 -20.82 15.32 -2.22
N TYR A 143 -21.43 14.19 -1.92
CA TYR A 143 -21.49 13.03 -2.80
C TYR A 143 -22.85 12.85 -3.46
N GLU A 144 -23.87 13.69 -3.18
CA GLU A 144 -25.15 13.62 -3.87
C GLU A 144 -24.96 13.57 -5.38
N SER A 145 -25.67 12.66 -6.03
CA SER A 145 -25.59 12.41 -7.47
C SER A 145 -24.22 12.00 -8.01
N CYS A 146 -23.21 11.78 -7.16
CA CYS A 146 -21.86 11.37 -7.55
C CYS A 146 -21.70 9.85 -7.53
N LEU A 147 -20.77 9.35 -8.35
CA LEU A 147 -20.34 7.94 -8.32
C LEU A 147 -19.30 7.73 -7.22
N VAL A 148 -19.58 6.85 -6.27
CA VAL A 148 -18.72 6.55 -5.12
C VAL A 148 -18.39 5.06 -5.02
N LYS A 149 -17.33 4.72 -4.28
CA LYS A 149 -16.99 3.35 -3.88
C LYS A 149 -16.63 3.28 -2.40
N VAL A 150 -17.20 2.29 -1.70
CA VAL A 150 -16.93 1.95 -0.29
C VAL A 150 -16.27 0.58 -0.21
N ALA A 151 -15.28 0.41 0.67
CA ALA A 151 -14.49 -0.81 0.75
C ALA A 151 -14.64 -1.54 2.09
N ASN A 152 -14.47 -2.87 2.06
CA ASN A 152 -14.45 -3.76 3.24
C ASN A 152 -15.69 -3.61 4.14
N VAL A 153 -16.86 -3.73 3.53
CA VAL A 153 -18.16 -3.53 4.21
C VAL A 153 -18.91 -4.84 4.38
N SER A 154 -19.78 -4.89 5.39
CA SER A 154 -20.63 -6.04 5.67
C SER A 154 -22.10 -5.63 5.76
N CYS A 155 -23.03 -6.50 5.38
CA CYS A 155 -24.45 -6.24 5.51
C CYS A 155 -24.88 -6.38 6.98
N SER A 156 -25.43 -5.31 7.57
CA SER A 156 -25.90 -5.30 8.95
C SER A 156 -27.40 -5.49 9.08
N GLU A 157 -28.19 -5.03 8.12
CA GLU A 157 -29.65 -5.06 8.14
C GLU A 157 -30.23 -5.24 6.73
N ILE A 158 -31.43 -5.81 6.63
CA ILE A 158 -32.18 -5.97 5.38
C ILE A 158 -33.60 -5.46 5.59
N ASP A 159 -34.01 -4.48 4.78
CA ASP A 159 -35.36 -3.93 4.73
C ASP A 159 -36.13 -4.52 3.54
N GLN A 160 -36.75 -5.68 3.79
CA GLN A 160 -37.49 -6.45 2.77
C GLN A 160 -38.62 -5.65 2.08
N PRO A 161 -39.42 -4.81 2.77
CA PRO A 161 -40.44 -3.97 2.13
C PRO A 161 -39.96 -3.06 0.99
N ASN A 162 -38.75 -2.51 1.09
CA ASN A 162 -38.23 -1.51 0.15
C ASN A 162 -37.11 -2.06 -0.77
N ASN A 163 -36.79 -3.36 -0.67
CA ASN A 163 -35.61 -3.98 -1.30
C ASN A 163 -34.28 -3.31 -0.94
N GLU A 164 -34.23 -2.65 0.20
CA GLU A 164 -33.07 -1.93 0.69
C GLU A 164 -32.37 -2.73 1.78
N TRP A 165 -31.13 -2.36 2.04
CA TRP A 165 -30.32 -3.00 3.06
C TRP A 165 -29.20 -2.08 3.51
N VAL A 166 -28.61 -2.36 4.66
CA VAL A 166 -27.65 -1.48 5.31
C VAL A 166 -26.29 -2.15 5.37
N ILE A 167 -25.23 -1.37 5.13
CA ILE A 167 -23.84 -1.79 5.28
C ILE A 167 -23.12 -1.06 6.40
N THR A 168 -22.12 -1.71 6.99
CA THR A 168 -21.27 -1.16 8.06
C THR A 168 -19.82 -1.68 7.98
N THR A 169 -18.89 -0.93 8.58
CA THR A 169 -17.48 -1.33 8.81
C THR A 169 -17.14 -1.64 10.27
N ASP A 170 -17.91 -1.10 11.22
CA ASP A 170 -17.57 -1.11 12.65
C ASP A 170 -18.77 -1.36 13.60
N ASN A 171 -19.98 -1.53 13.06
CA ASN A 171 -21.24 -1.61 13.79
C ASN A 171 -21.68 -0.30 14.47
N GLU A 172 -21.02 0.83 14.20
CA GLU A 172 -21.42 2.15 14.70
C GLU A 172 -21.89 3.07 13.57
N THR A 173 -21.29 2.92 12.39
CA THR A 173 -21.58 3.70 11.19
C THR A 173 -22.35 2.88 10.16
N PHE A 174 -23.31 3.52 9.50
CA PHE A 174 -24.21 2.86 8.57
C PHE A 174 -24.44 3.69 7.30
N VAL A 175 -24.67 3.00 6.18
CA VAL A 175 -25.23 3.60 4.95
C VAL A 175 -26.14 2.59 4.26
N THR A 176 -27.23 3.08 3.68
CA THR A 176 -28.20 2.26 2.97
C THR A 176 -27.74 2.00 1.54
N ILE A 177 -27.93 0.78 1.07
CA ILE A 177 -27.84 0.41 -0.34
C ILE A 177 -29.25 0.44 -0.93
N GLY A 178 -29.45 1.33 -1.88
CA GLY A 178 -30.70 1.52 -2.61
C GLY A 178 -30.82 0.60 -3.82
N ASP A 179 -32.03 0.51 -4.37
CA ASP A 179 -32.38 -0.30 -5.55
C ASP A 179 -32.68 0.55 -6.79
N GLY A 180 -32.25 1.82 -6.81
CA GLY A 180 -32.64 2.78 -7.85
C GLY A 180 -32.19 2.42 -9.27
N PHE A 181 -31.25 1.48 -9.43
CA PHE A 181 -30.90 0.88 -10.73
C PHE A 181 -30.93 -0.64 -10.69
N TYR A 182 -30.28 -1.22 -9.68
CA TYR A 182 -30.08 -2.65 -9.56
C TYR A 182 -30.46 -3.15 -8.17
N THR A 183 -31.38 -4.10 -8.13
CA THR A 183 -31.80 -4.76 -6.90
C THR A 183 -30.86 -5.92 -6.58
N TYR A 184 -30.22 -5.87 -5.41
CA TYR A 184 -29.43 -6.98 -4.86
C TYR A 184 -30.06 -7.51 -3.58
N SER A 185 -30.09 -8.84 -3.41
CA SER A 185 -30.62 -9.48 -2.19
C SER A 185 -29.48 -10.07 -1.35
N PRO A 186 -29.01 -9.36 -0.30
CA PRO A 186 -27.91 -9.83 0.54
C PRO A 186 -28.37 -10.83 1.61
N VAL A 187 -27.38 -11.38 2.32
CA VAL A 187 -27.57 -12.06 3.62
C VAL A 187 -26.92 -11.20 4.70
N ILE A 188 -27.53 -11.08 5.88
CA ILE A 188 -26.92 -10.39 7.02
C ILE A 188 -25.56 -11.04 7.34
N GLY A 189 -24.52 -10.23 7.47
CA GLY A 189 -23.13 -10.65 7.65
C GLY A 189 -22.42 -11.06 6.35
N GLN A 190 -23.04 -10.89 5.18
CA GLN A 190 -22.33 -11.00 3.92
C GLN A 190 -21.31 -9.86 3.83
N ASP A 191 -20.09 -10.18 3.41
CA ASP A 191 -18.98 -9.24 3.28
C ASP A 191 -18.71 -8.91 1.80
N TRP A 192 -18.32 -7.67 1.52
CA TRP A 192 -17.81 -7.19 0.23
C TRP A 192 -16.44 -6.53 0.38
N GLY A 193 -15.56 -6.77 -0.59
CA GLY A 193 -14.31 -6.04 -0.70
C GLY A 193 -14.57 -4.60 -1.16
N MET A 194 -15.57 -4.41 -2.03
CA MET A 194 -15.98 -3.10 -2.51
C MET A 194 -17.43 -3.11 -3.00
N ILE A 195 -18.15 -2.01 -2.76
CA ILE A 195 -19.44 -1.69 -3.37
C ILE A 195 -19.31 -0.31 -4.02
N THR A 196 -19.68 -0.21 -5.29
CA THR A 196 -19.72 1.03 -6.07
C THR A 196 -21.17 1.43 -6.32
N GLY A 197 -21.47 2.72 -6.41
CA GLY A 197 -22.81 3.15 -6.79
C GLY A 197 -22.95 4.67 -6.81
N ILE A 198 -24.12 5.13 -7.24
CA ILE A 198 -24.46 6.55 -7.31
C ILE A 198 -25.24 6.94 -6.06
N VAL A 199 -24.83 8.02 -5.41
CA VAL A 199 -25.50 8.49 -4.19
C VAL A 199 -26.77 9.25 -4.55
N ASN A 200 -27.85 8.99 -3.82
CA ASN A 200 -29.03 9.86 -3.80
C ASN A 200 -29.49 10.09 -2.36
N TYR A 201 -30.31 11.12 -2.16
CA TYR A 201 -31.04 11.33 -0.92
C TYR A 201 -32.52 10.99 -1.12
N GLU A 202 -33.11 10.23 -0.20
CA GLU A 202 -34.55 9.94 -0.18
C GLU A 202 -34.97 9.48 1.21
N GLN A 203 -36.20 9.74 1.64
CA GLN A 203 -36.74 9.24 2.92
C GLN A 203 -35.82 9.53 4.13
N ASP A 204 -35.32 10.77 4.20
CA ASP A 204 -34.43 11.26 5.27
C ASP A 204 -33.06 10.55 5.38
N ALA A 205 -32.58 9.89 4.32
CA ALA A 205 -31.29 9.18 4.32
C ALA A 205 -30.59 9.17 2.95
N PHE A 206 -29.27 9.25 2.99
CA PHE A 206 -28.42 8.99 1.82
C PHE A 206 -28.32 7.50 1.54
N ARG A 207 -28.40 7.14 0.26
CA ARG A 207 -28.26 5.77 -0.23
C ARG A 207 -27.19 5.69 -1.32
N ILE A 208 -26.48 4.58 -1.39
CA ILE A 208 -25.65 4.23 -2.55
C ILE A 208 -26.48 3.30 -3.45
N ASN A 209 -26.62 3.64 -4.73
CA ASN A 209 -27.35 2.84 -5.72
C ASN A 209 -26.38 2.19 -6.71
N PRO A 210 -26.04 0.90 -6.53
CA PRO A 210 -25.29 0.12 -7.50
C PRO A 210 -26.03 0.07 -8.83
N ARG A 211 -25.29 0.18 -9.93
CA ARG A 211 -25.86 0.27 -11.28
C ARG A 211 -26.15 -1.11 -11.86
N ASP A 212 -25.30 -2.08 -11.56
CA ASP A 212 -25.43 -3.47 -11.98
C ASP A 212 -24.61 -4.41 -11.06
N GLU A 213 -24.58 -5.70 -11.41
CA GLU A 213 -23.86 -6.72 -10.64
C GLU A 213 -22.35 -6.49 -10.53
N ASN A 214 -21.73 -5.78 -11.46
CA ASN A 214 -20.28 -5.51 -11.47
C ASN A 214 -19.87 -4.46 -10.42
N ASP A 215 -20.84 -3.70 -9.90
CA ASP A 215 -20.60 -2.76 -8.82
C ASP A 215 -20.41 -3.48 -7.46
N PHE A 216 -20.56 -4.80 -7.39
CA PHE A 216 -20.28 -5.62 -6.22
C PHE A 216 -19.01 -6.45 -6.40
N VAL A 217 -17.95 -6.09 -5.65
CA VAL A 217 -16.74 -6.91 -5.56
C VAL A 217 -16.80 -7.73 -4.27
N ALA A 218 -16.92 -9.05 -4.42
CA ALA A 218 -16.99 -9.98 -3.30
C ALA A 218 -15.80 -9.77 -2.33
N SER A 219 -16.08 -9.87 -1.04
CA SER A 219 -15.02 -9.97 -0.04
C SER A 219 -14.18 -11.19 -0.34
N ASP A 220 -12.88 -11.05 -0.12
CA ASP A 220 -11.98 -12.15 -0.31
C ASP A 220 -11.64 -12.76 1.05
N PRO A 221 -12.28 -13.88 1.45
CA PRO A 221 -12.00 -14.52 2.74
C PRO A 221 -10.57 -15.08 2.81
N SER A 222 -9.89 -15.17 1.67
CA SER A 222 -8.46 -15.48 1.57
C SER A 222 -7.68 -14.18 1.66
N THR A 223 -7.04 -13.92 2.79
CA THR A 223 -6.06 -12.84 2.90
C THR A 223 -4.95 -13.10 1.90
N SER A 224 -4.68 -12.12 1.03
CA SER A 224 -3.46 -12.19 0.25
C SER A 224 -2.28 -11.96 1.17
N ALA A 225 -1.33 -12.88 1.12
CA ALA A 225 -0.17 -12.91 1.98
C ALA A 225 1.07 -12.80 1.12
N LEU A 226 1.95 -11.88 1.50
CA LEU A 226 3.30 -11.84 0.99
C LEU A 226 4.14 -12.80 1.83
N THR A 227 5.07 -13.47 1.16
CA THR A 227 6.06 -14.32 1.81
C THR A 227 7.42 -14.05 1.20
N LEU A 228 8.46 -14.19 2.04
CA LEU A 228 9.83 -14.19 1.57
C LEU A 228 10.35 -15.63 1.63
N GLN A 229 10.64 -16.19 0.46
CA GLN A 229 11.42 -17.42 0.33
C GLN A 229 12.87 -17.07 0.05
N TYR A 230 13.79 -17.96 0.35
CA TYR A 230 15.20 -17.73 0.01
C TYR A 230 15.88 -19.00 -0.48
N GLU A 231 16.82 -18.82 -1.40
CA GLU A 231 17.74 -19.86 -1.84
C GLU A 231 19.17 -19.32 -1.90
N LYS A 232 20.15 -20.19 -1.68
CA LYS A 232 21.57 -19.84 -1.76
C LYS A 232 22.21 -20.61 -2.89
N THR A 233 22.93 -19.90 -3.76
CA THR A 233 23.75 -20.48 -4.83
C THR A 233 25.13 -19.87 -4.82
N GLY A 234 26.14 -20.67 -4.46
CA GLY A 234 27.52 -20.17 -4.29
C GLY A 234 27.62 -19.13 -3.18
N ASP A 235 28.13 -17.95 -3.53
CA ASP A 235 28.31 -16.81 -2.60
C ASP A 235 27.16 -15.79 -2.68
N LYS A 236 26.10 -16.13 -3.42
CA LYS A 236 24.91 -15.28 -3.58
C LYS A 236 23.71 -15.86 -2.82
N LEU A 237 22.94 -14.95 -2.23
CA LEU A 237 21.62 -15.22 -1.65
C LEU A 237 20.55 -14.60 -2.56
N TYR A 238 19.54 -15.40 -2.86
CA TYR A 238 18.37 -15.00 -3.63
C TYR A 238 17.19 -15.00 -2.67
N ILE A 239 16.55 -13.85 -2.50
CA ILE A 239 15.34 -13.70 -1.70
C ILE A 239 14.19 -13.46 -2.66
N HIS A 240 13.25 -14.40 -2.72
CA HIS A 240 12.06 -14.32 -3.54
C HIS A 240 10.93 -13.70 -2.73
N LEU A 241 10.39 -12.60 -3.22
CA LEU A 241 9.12 -12.07 -2.75
C LEU A 241 8.00 -12.75 -3.53
N GLU A 242 7.14 -13.46 -2.82
CA GLU A 242 6.05 -14.25 -3.37
C GLU A 242 4.72 -13.81 -2.75
N THR A 243 3.66 -13.90 -3.54
CA THR A 243 2.28 -13.71 -3.09
C THR A 243 1.52 -15.00 -3.31
N ASN A 244 0.63 -15.35 -2.39
CA ASN A 244 -0.30 -16.45 -2.61
C ASN A 244 -1.29 -16.16 -3.75
N ARG A 245 -1.55 -14.89 -4.08
CA ARG A 245 -2.50 -14.53 -5.15
C ARG A 245 -2.46 -13.05 -5.55
N ILE A 246 -2.78 -12.78 -6.82
CA ILE A 246 -3.23 -11.48 -7.36
C ILE A 246 -4.49 -11.72 -8.20
N LYS A 247 -5.47 -10.81 -8.15
CA LYS A 247 -6.63 -10.85 -9.03
C LYS A 247 -6.62 -9.66 -9.98
N SER A 248 -6.90 -9.90 -11.26
CA SER A 248 -7.03 -8.83 -12.26
C SER A 248 -8.19 -7.89 -11.95
N THR A 249 -9.21 -8.36 -11.23
CA THR A 249 -10.33 -7.54 -10.76
C THR A 249 -9.95 -6.52 -9.69
N TRP A 250 -8.72 -6.56 -9.17
CA TRP A 250 -8.20 -5.53 -8.25
C TRP A 250 -7.69 -4.29 -8.97
N ASN A 251 -7.65 -4.31 -10.31
CA ASN A 251 -7.23 -3.20 -11.17
C ASN A 251 -5.84 -2.63 -10.80
N LEU A 252 -4.92 -3.51 -10.39
CA LEU A 252 -3.59 -3.12 -9.95
C LEU A 252 -2.64 -3.10 -11.15
N ASP A 253 -1.93 -1.99 -11.36
CA ASP A 253 -0.94 -1.82 -12.43
C ASP A 253 0.46 -1.52 -11.88
N ARG A 254 0.61 -1.23 -10.59
CA ARG A 254 1.89 -0.86 -10.00
C ARG A 254 2.03 -1.28 -8.55
N TYR A 255 3.27 -1.29 -8.06
CA TYR A 255 3.54 -1.47 -6.63
C TYR A 255 4.79 -0.72 -6.18
N SER A 256 4.85 -0.43 -4.88
CA SER A 256 6.03 0.06 -4.19
C SER A 256 6.38 -0.81 -3.00
N LEU A 257 7.67 -0.90 -2.67
CA LEU A 257 8.12 -1.63 -1.49
C LEU A 257 9.37 -1.03 -0.85
N VAL A 258 9.53 -1.37 0.43
CA VAL A 258 10.69 -1.04 1.25
C VAL A 258 11.23 -2.36 1.84
N LEU A 259 12.48 -2.68 1.53
CA LEU A 259 13.18 -3.87 2.01
C LEU A 259 14.32 -3.44 2.96
N ASP A 260 14.18 -3.83 4.22
CA ASP A 260 15.26 -3.74 5.20
C ASP A 260 16.07 -5.04 5.21
N TYR A 261 17.38 -4.91 5.37
CA TYR A 261 18.26 -6.06 5.47
C TYR A 261 19.51 -5.74 6.31
N ASN A 262 20.12 -6.77 6.91
CA ASN A 262 21.33 -6.58 7.71
C ASN A 262 22.58 -6.34 6.84
N THR A 263 23.07 -5.10 6.77
CA THR A 263 24.26 -4.73 5.96
C THR A 263 25.61 -5.21 6.49
N GLU A 264 25.66 -5.62 7.77
CA GLU A 264 26.81 -6.35 8.36
C GLU A 264 27.07 -7.65 7.59
N PHE A 265 26.01 -8.26 7.07
CA PHE A 265 26.00 -9.62 6.55
C PHE A 265 25.73 -9.69 5.05
N LEU A 266 25.01 -8.71 4.51
CA LEU A 266 24.57 -8.67 3.13
C LEU A 266 25.02 -7.40 2.41
N GLU A 267 25.34 -7.55 1.13
CA GLU A 267 25.48 -6.48 0.15
C GLU A 267 24.40 -6.62 -0.91
N PHE A 268 23.57 -5.61 -1.11
CA PHE A 268 22.60 -5.64 -2.20
C PHE A 268 23.34 -5.64 -3.55
N ASN A 269 23.03 -6.61 -4.40
CA ASN A 269 23.67 -6.77 -5.71
C ASN A 269 22.76 -6.28 -6.83
N THR A 270 21.58 -6.88 -6.98
CA THR A 270 20.64 -6.58 -8.07
C THR A 270 19.24 -7.14 -7.80
N ILE A 271 18.29 -6.80 -8.69
CA ILE A 271 16.95 -7.38 -8.76
C ILE A 271 16.87 -8.27 -10.00
N LYS A 272 16.19 -9.41 -9.89
CA LYS A 272 15.83 -10.29 -11.01
C LYS A 272 14.31 -10.41 -11.13
N ASN A 273 13.83 -10.33 -12.36
CA ASN A 273 12.42 -10.42 -12.72
C ASN A 273 12.06 -11.56 -13.70
N GLU A 274 13.03 -12.37 -14.10
CA GLU A 274 12.76 -13.57 -14.91
C GLU A 274 11.82 -14.53 -14.15
N GLY A 275 10.70 -14.89 -14.79
CA GLY A 275 9.72 -15.81 -14.21
C GLY A 275 8.88 -15.19 -13.08
N THR A 276 8.79 -13.86 -13.03
CA THR A 276 8.00 -13.12 -12.04
C THR A 276 6.93 -12.27 -12.73
N ILE A 277 5.97 -11.75 -11.97
CA ILE A 277 4.92 -10.85 -12.51
C ILE A 277 5.44 -9.44 -12.84
N THR A 278 6.66 -9.10 -12.38
CA THR A 278 7.31 -7.80 -12.60
C THR A 278 8.01 -7.80 -13.96
N THR A 279 7.25 -7.83 -15.05
CA THR A 279 7.82 -7.95 -16.40
C THR A 279 8.26 -6.60 -16.98
N GLY A 280 9.35 -6.57 -17.75
CA GLY A 280 9.84 -5.35 -18.41
C GLY A 280 10.91 -4.59 -17.61
N ASP A 281 11.21 -3.36 -18.04
CA ASP A 281 12.38 -2.57 -17.59
C ASP A 281 12.03 -1.41 -16.62
N ASP A 282 10.75 -1.16 -16.33
CA ASP A 282 10.30 0.00 -15.54
C ASP A 282 10.38 -0.23 -14.01
N ILE A 283 11.50 -0.78 -13.55
CA ILE A 283 11.83 -0.91 -12.13
C ILE A 283 12.73 0.26 -11.74
N THR A 284 12.29 1.07 -10.77
CA THR A 284 13.12 2.11 -10.17
C THR A 284 13.43 1.75 -8.72
N TYR A 285 14.67 1.94 -8.29
CA TYR A 285 15.05 1.69 -6.91
C TYR A 285 16.18 2.61 -6.43
N SER A 286 16.26 2.79 -5.12
CA SER A 286 17.31 3.53 -4.45
C SER A 286 17.69 2.89 -3.12
N LEU A 287 18.95 3.06 -2.72
CA LEU A 287 19.44 2.66 -1.40
C LEU A 287 19.60 3.92 -0.56
N VAL A 288 18.78 4.06 0.48
CA VAL A 288 18.84 5.19 1.41
C VAL A 288 19.06 4.62 2.80
N ASN A 289 20.19 4.96 3.42
CA ASN A 289 20.59 4.47 4.75
C ASN A 289 20.45 2.94 4.87
N ASP A 290 20.99 2.20 3.90
CA ASP A 290 20.99 0.74 3.88
C ASP A 290 19.60 0.07 3.72
N VAL A 291 18.59 0.85 3.34
CA VAL A 291 17.23 0.37 3.03
C VAL A 291 16.97 0.49 1.53
N LEU A 292 16.47 -0.60 0.92
CA LEU A 292 16.12 -0.62 -0.49
C LEU A 292 14.67 -0.14 -0.66
N ASN A 293 14.51 1.00 -1.33
CA ASN A 293 13.22 1.57 -1.73
C ASN A 293 13.02 1.31 -3.21
N MET A 294 11.87 0.78 -3.60
CA MET A 294 11.60 0.42 -4.99
C MET A 294 10.16 0.72 -5.40
N GLN A 295 10.00 1.10 -6.65
CA GLN A 295 8.74 1.26 -7.33
C GLN A 295 8.78 0.51 -8.67
N TYR A 296 7.63 -0.01 -9.07
CA TYR A 296 7.45 -0.67 -10.35
C TYR A 296 6.08 -0.32 -10.92
N ILE A 297 6.04 0.00 -12.22
CA ILE A 297 4.82 0.30 -12.97
C ILE A 297 4.75 -0.69 -14.15
N HIS A 298 3.62 -1.38 -14.28
CA HIS A 298 3.29 -2.26 -15.38
C HIS A 298 2.42 -1.49 -16.39
N ASN A 299 2.60 -1.75 -17.70
CA ASN A 299 1.83 -1.06 -18.75
C ASN A 299 0.36 -1.50 -18.82
N ASP A 300 0.07 -2.69 -18.30
CA ASP A 300 -1.26 -3.31 -18.20
C ASP A 300 -1.60 -3.70 -16.74
N ILE A 301 -2.85 -4.03 -16.47
CA ILE A 301 -3.28 -4.58 -15.17
C ILE A 301 -2.63 -5.94 -14.94
N PHE A 302 -2.19 -6.22 -13.70
CA PHE A 302 -1.66 -7.53 -13.33
C PHE A 302 -2.69 -8.64 -13.58
N PRO A 303 -2.30 -9.74 -14.26
CA PRO A 303 -3.21 -10.84 -14.50
C PRO A 303 -3.58 -11.55 -13.20
N THR A 304 -4.72 -12.24 -13.20
CA THR A 304 -5.07 -13.13 -12.09
C THR A 304 -4.03 -14.26 -12.00
N THR A 305 -3.37 -14.38 -10.85
CA THR A 305 -2.34 -15.38 -10.57
C THR A 305 -2.51 -15.97 -9.19
N GLU A 306 -2.15 -17.24 -9.03
CA GLU A 306 -2.10 -17.96 -7.76
C GLU A 306 -0.65 -18.40 -7.51
N ASN A 307 -0.16 -18.25 -6.28
CA ASN A 307 1.22 -18.53 -5.86
C ASN A 307 2.26 -17.98 -6.85
N ALA A 308 2.25 -16.65 -6.98
CA ALA A 308 3.11 -15.96 -7.94
C ALA A 308 4.34 -15.36 -7.26
N ARG A 309 5.46 -15.39 -7.98
CA ARG A 309 6.64 -14.63 -7.60
C ARG A 309 6.46 -13.19 -8.06
N ILE A 310 6.53 -12.25 -7.11
CA ILE A 310 6.60 -10.83 -7.40
C ILE A 310 7.96 -10.52 -8.00
N MET A 311 9.02 -10.82 -7.27
CA MET A 311 10.39 -10.57 -7.74
C MET A 311 11.44 -11.30 -6.93
N THR A 312 12.70 -11.20 -7.36
CA THR A 312 13.85 -11.74 -6.62
C THR A 312 14.89 -10.66 -6.35
N PHE A 313 15.29 -10.53 -5.08
CA PHE A 313 16.43 -9.73 -4.65
C PHE A 313 17.67 -10.60 -4.58
N VAL A 314 18.79 -10.11 -5.11
CA VAL A 314 20.07 -10.81 -5.09
C VAL A 314 21.02 -10.05 -4.18
N PHE A 315 21.61 -10.78 -3.23
CA PHE A 315 22.61 -10.25 -2.31
C PHE A 315 23.93 -11.01 -2.43
N ASP A 316 25.04 -10.29 -2.33
CA ASP A 316 26.33 -10.87 -2.03
C ASP A 316 26.47 -11.01 -0.51
N LEU A 317 27.01 -12.14 -0.07
CA LEU A 317 27.24 -12.39 1.36
C LEU A 317 28.54 -11.69 1.78
N LYS A 318 28.61 -11.04 2.95
CA LYS A 318 29.82 -10.36 3.45
C LYS A 318 30.56 -11.15 4.53
N GLU A 319 29.85 -11.52 5.59
CA GLU A 319 30.43 -12.20 6.76
C GLU A 319 29.66 -13.48 7.11
N PHE A 320 30.11 -14.24 8.10
CA PHE A 320 29.38 -15.40 8.63
C PHE A 320 28.37 -14.94 9.70
N GLY A 321 27.12 -15.39 9.66
CA GLY A 321 26.16 -15.02 10.69
C GLY A 321 24.71 -15.43 10.41
N VAL A 322 23.81 -14.81 11.16
CA VAL A 322 22.37 -14.84 10.91
C VAL A 322 21.99 -13.49 10.36
N ALA A 323 21.56 -13.46 9.10
CA ALA A 323 21.01 -12.26 8.52
C ALA A 323 19.50 -12.37 8.43
N ASN A 324 18.88 -11.21 8.46
CA ASN A 324 17.46 -11.05 8.30
C ASN A 324 17.23 -10.08 7.15
N ALA A 325 16.09 -10.28 6.51
CA ALA A 325 15.53 -9.33 5.57
C ALA A 325 14.02 -9.29 5.80
N ASN A 326 13.44 -8.11 5.72
CA ASN A 326 12.01 -7.92 5.90
C ASN A 326 11.49 -6.86 4.94
N ILE A 327 10.26 -7.04 4.49
CA ILE A 327 9.55 -6.00 3.77
C ILE A 327 8.84 -5.16 4.84
N SER A 328 9.30 -3.93 5.07
CA SER A 328 8.70 -3.01 6.05
C SER A 328 7.53 -2.21 5.50
N ALA A 329 7.43 -2.10 4.17
CA ALA A 329 6.27 -1.56 3.50
C ALA A 329 6.10 -2.23 2.15
N PHE A 330 4.86 -2.51 1.77
CA PHE A 330 4.49 -2.99 0.46
C PHE A 330 3.10 -2.46 0.11
N ASN A 331 2.96 -1.81 -1.04
CA ASN A 331 1.72 -1.22 -1.49
C ASN A 331 1.49 -1.60 -2.95
N PHE A 332 0.39 -2.27 -3.25
CA PHE A 332 -0.15 -2.27 -4.62
C PHE A 332 -1.01 -1.02 -4.80
N GLN A 333 -1.05 -0.49 -6.03
CA GLN A 333 -1.82 0.69 -6.35
C GLN A 333 -2.59 0.52 -7.66
N GLU A 334 -3.72 1.24 -7.72
CA GLU A 334 -4.47 1.53 -8.93
C GLU A 334 -4.22 3.02 -9.25
N ASP A 335 -3.58 3.30 -10.38
CA ASP A 335 -3.19 4.66 -10.77
C ASP A 335 -2.24 5.35 -9.75
N ASP A 336 -1.97 6.64 -9.88
CA ASP A 336 -1.01 7.36 -9.03
C ASP A 336 -1.42 7.52 -7.55
N ASP A 337 -2.71 7.38 -7.20
CA ASP A 337 -3.22 7.80 -5.87
C ASP A 337 -3.92 6.71 -5.03
N THR A 338 -4.36 5.58 -5.61
CA THR A 338 -5.16 4.60 -4.85
C THR A 338 -4.29 3.50 -4.24
N VAL A 339 -4.10 3.51 -2.92
CA VAL A 339 -3.26 2.53 -2.20
C VAL A 339 -4.08 1.40 -1.60
N TRP A 340 -3.69 0.16 -1.91
CA TRP A 340 -4.28 -1.06 -1.34
C TRP A 340 -3.36 -1.74 -0.33
N ASN A 341 -3.71 -1.65 0.96
CA ASN A 341 -3.04 -2.35 2.06
C ASN A 341 -3.70 -3.71 2.36
N ILE A 342 -3.67 -4.62 1.38
CA ILE A 342 -4.36 -5.94 1.48
C ILE A 342 -3.46 -7.02 2.12
N TYR A 343 -2.17 -6.74 2.34
CA TYR A 343 -1.18 -7.77 2.65
C TYR A 343 -0.65 -7.68 4.08
N THR A 344 -0.45 -8.85 4.71
CA THR A 344 0.43 -8.95 5.89
C THR A 344 1.88 -8.88 5.44
N LEU A 345 2.68 -8.02 6.07
CA LEU A 345 4.08 -7.82 5.71
C LEU A 345 4.99 -8.97 6.18
N PRO A 346 5.82 -9.54 5.29
CA PRO A 346 6.67 -10.68 5.62
C PRO A 346 8.01 -10.25 6.24
N SER A 347 8.49 -11.07 7.16
CA SER A 347 9.88 -11.07 7.59
C SER A 347 10.48 -12.46 7.39
N VAL A 348 11.77 -12.51 7.07
CA VAL A 348 12.52 -13.77 6.97
C VAL A 348 13.86 -13.66 7.68
N SER A 349 14.12 -14.65 8.53
CA SER A 349 15.43 -14.89 9.14
C SER A 349 16.07 -16.06 8.42
N PHE A 350 17.30 -15.89 7.95
CA PHE A 350 18.04 -16.96 7.29
C PHE A 350 19.38 -17.16 7.99
N ASN A 351 19.64 -18.42 8.33
CA ASN A 351 20.92 -18.85 8.87
C ASN A 351 21.84 -19.18 7.68
N TYR A 352 22.91 -18.43 7.48
CA TYR A 352 23.85 -18.73 6.41
C TYR A 352 25.28 -18.86 6.94
N ALA A 353 25.83 -20.06 6.71
CA ALA A 353 27.26 -20.28 6.86
C ALA A 353 27.94 -19.97 5.52
N TYR A 354 28.91 -19.07 5.54
CA TYR A 354 29.85 -18.97 4.43
C TYR A 354 30.52 -20.33 4.19
N SER A 355 30.68 -20.66 2.90
CA SER A 355 31.57 -21.73 2.46
C SER A 355 32.99 -21.14 2.33
N LYS A 356 33.59 -20.78 3.46
CA LYS A 356 35.05 -20.79 3.53
C LYS A 356 35.41 -21.90 4.50
N LYS A 357 36.34 -22.75 4.09
CA LYS A 357 36.63 -24.07 4.67
C LYS A 357 37.15 -24.04 6.12
N ASP A 358 37.07 -22.92 6.84
CA ASP A 358 37.89 -22.64 8.03
C ASP A 358 37.06 -22.21 9.26
N ALA A 359 37.73 -22.12 10.41
CA ALA A 359 37.16 -21.68 11.68
C ALA A 359 36.86 -20.17 11.68
N TYR A 360 35.77 -19.75 12.34
CA TYR A 360 35.46 -18.33 12.54
C TYR A 360 36.17 -17.79 13.79
N LEU A 361 36.74 -16.59 13.67
CA LEU A 361 37.32 -15.81 14.76
C LEU A 361 37.16 -14.31 14.48
N SER A 362 36.59 -13.61 15.46
CA SER A 362 36.56 -12.16 15.54
C SER A 362 36.89 -11.74 16.96
N ILE A 363 37.74 -10.73 17.10
CA ILE A 363 38.18 -10.20 18.38
C ILE A 363 37.95 -8.71 18.33
N ARG A 364 37.33 -8.15 19.37
CA ARG A 364 37.15 -6.70 19.48
C ARG A 364 37.13 -6.26 20.93
N ASN A 365 37.56 -5.04 21.18
CA ASN A 365 37.21 -4.30 22.38
C ASN A 365 35.92 -3.54 22.08
N ASP A 366 34.86 -3.80 22.85
CA ASP A 366 33.54 -3.20 22.62
C ASP A 366 33.52 -1.66 22.84
N GLU A 367 34.58 -1.08 23.42
CA GLU A 367 34.70 0.38 23.60
C GLU A 367 35.43 1.08 22.45
N ASN A 368 36.21 0.37 21.62
CA ASN A 368 37.07 1.01 20.61
C ASN A 368 37.17 0.27 19.26
N ASP A 369 36.44 -0.83 19.10
CA ASP A 369 36.35 -1.66 17.89
C ASP A 369 37.68 -2.18 17.33
N LYS A 370 38.73 -2.22 18.17
CA LYS A 370 40.05 -2.74 17.81
C LYS A 370 40.42 -3.94 18.69
N ASN A 371 41.38 -4.74 18.24
CA ASN A 371 41.93 -5.87 19.01
C ASN A 371 42.94 -5.40 20.08
N ILE A 372 42.65 -4.27 20.73
CA ILE A 372 43.54 -3.61 21.70
C ILE A 372 42.79 -3.32 22.99
N PHE A 373 43.43 -3.60 24.12
CA PHE A 373 42.86 -3.32 25.43
C PHE A 373 43.94 -3.17 26.49
N ASN A 374 43.57 -2.54 27.60
CA ASN A 374 44.44 -2.30 28.74
C ASN A 374 44.00 -3.11 29.96
N VAL A 375 44.79 -4.13 30.29
CA VAL A 375 44.54 -5.05 31.43
C VAL A 375 44.64 -4.32 32.78
N ASP A 376 45.36 -3.20 32.87
CA ASP A 376 45.44 -2.39 34.09
C ASP A 376 44.21 -1.52 34.34
N LEU A 377 43.44 -1.25 33.29
CA LEU A 377 42.15 -0.55 33.38
C LEU A 377 40.96 -1.51 33.52
N ASN A 378 41.22 -2.83 33.68
CA ASN A 378 40.21 -3.89 33.69
C ASN A 378 39.37 -3.97 32.41
N GLU A 379 39.89 -3.48 31.28
CA GLU A 379 39.26 -3.69 29.98
C GLU A 379 39.24 -5.17 29.62
N LYS A 380 38.36 -5.55 28.69
CA LYS A 380 38.24 -6.92 28.20
C LYS A 380 38.12 -6.92 26.68
N LEU A 381 38.52 -8.04 26.09
CA LEU A 381 38.24 -8.33 24.68
C LEU A 381 37.10 -9.32 24.58
N THR A 382 36.17 -9.01 23.69
CA THR A 382 35.13 -9.92 23.24
C THR A 382 35.71 -10.78 22.12
N ILE A 383 35.84 -12.08 22.38
CA ILE A 383 36.31 -13.09 21.44
C ILE A 383 35.10 -13.88 20.97
N LYS A 384 34.70 -13.66 19.72
CA LYS A 384 33.69 -14.44 19.01
C LYS A 384 34.38 -15.52 18.19
N TYR A 385 33.95 -16.76 18.33
CA TYR A 385 34.56 -17.91 17.65
C TYR A 385 33.50 -18.95 17.30
N GLY A 386 33.77 -19.79 16.31
CA GLY A 386 32.85 -20.88 16.03
C GLY A 386 33.04 -21.56 14.69
N PHE A 387 31.99 -22.29 14.30
CA PHE A 387 31.91 -23.02 13.04
C PHE A 387 30.46 -23.03 12.54
N LYS A 388 30.22 -23.63 11.36
CA LYS A 388 28.87 -23.72 10.78
C LYS A 388 27.84 -24.26 11.79
N PRO A 389 26.63 -23.66 11.89
CA PRO A 389 25.59 -24.12 12.80
C PRO A 389 25.12 -25.54 12.44
N GLY A 390 24.59 -26.26 13.43
CA GLY A 390 24.10 -27.63 13.24
C GLY A 390 25.20 -28.70 13.21
N VAL A 391 26.48 -28.31 13.34
CA VAL A 391 27.60 -29.24 13.50
C VAL A 391 28.16 -29.14 14.90
N SER A 392 28.18 -30.28 15.61
CA SER A 392 28.81 -30.37 16.92
C SER A 392 30.33 -30.32 16.77
N CYS A 393 30.95 -29.28 17.30
CA CYS A 393 32.39 -29.07 17.26
C CYS A 393 32.97 -28.95 18.66
N LYS A 394 34.22 -29.39 18.84
CA LYS A 394 35.04 -29.01 19.99
C LYS A 394 35.83 -27.75 19.61
N ALA A 395 35.56 -26.64 20.28
CA ALA A 395 36.28 -25.39 20.10
C ALA A 395 37.34 -25.22 21.20
N ILE A 396 38.54 -24.82 20.79
CA ILE A 396 39.66 -24.54 21.69
C ILE A 396 40.25 -23.19 21.28
N VAL A 397 40.26 -22.23 22.21
CA VAL A 397 40.89 -20.92 22.01
C VAL A 397 42.16 -20.89 22.86
N ARG A 398 43.29 -20.58 22.23
CA ARG A 398 44.62 -20.52 22.84
C ARG A 398 45.24 -19.16 22.58
N ILE A 399 45.87 -18.59 23.60
CA ILE A 399 46.63 -17.34 23.46
C ILE A 399 48.11 -17.68 23.54
N TYR A 400 48.86 -17.23 22.54
CA TYR A 400 50.30 -17.36 22.45
C TYR A 400 50.96 -15.99 22.56
N ASP A 401 52.13 -15.93 23.17
CA ASP A 401 52.97 -14.75 23.03
C ASP A 401 53.63 -14.68 21.64
N ILE A 402 54.28 -13.56 21.32
CA ILE A 402 54.96 -13.38 20.03
C ILE A 402 56.12 -14.37 19.78
N LYS A 403 56.57 -15.09 20.81
CA LYS A 403 57.59 -16.14 20.71
C LYS A 403 56.98 -17.53 20.44
N GLY A 404 55.65 -17.61 20.31
CA GLY A 404 54.92 -18.86 20.09
C GLY A 404 54.73 -19.71 21.36
N ARG A 405 54.95 -19.16 22.56
CA ARG A 405 54.72 -19.86 23.83
C ARG A 405 53.26 -19.73 24.23
N LEU A 406 52.63 -20.84 24.60
CA LEU A 406 51.25 -20.84 25.09
C LEU A 406 51.17 -20.13 26.45
N VAL A 407 50.38 -19.07 26.54
CA VAL A 407 50.20 -18.29 27.78
C VAL A 407 48.81 -18.47 28.40
N ALA A 408 47.77 -18.70 27.58
CA ALA A 408 46.42 -18.96 28.11
C ALA A 408 45.63 -19.93 27.22
N THR A 409 44.65 -20.62 27.81
CA THR A 409 43.64 -21.41 27.08
C THR A 409 42.26 -21.07 27.63
N PRO A 410 41.73 -19.89 27.27
CA PRO A 410 40.47 -19.40 27.85
C PRO A 410 39.27 -20.29 27.55
N ILE A 411 39.30 -21.03 26.43
CA ILE A 411 38.16 -21.83 25.99
C ILE A 411 38.61 -23.24 25.62
N SER A 412 37.85 -24.22 26.10
CA SER A 412 37.90 -25.61 25.66
C SER A 412 36.52 -26.24 25.87
N GLN A 413 35.61 -26.04 24.93
CA GLN A 413 34.21 -26.47 25.11
C GLN A 413 33.58 -27.00 23.82
N VAL A 414 32.46 -27.70 23.97
CA VAL A 414 31.66 -28.18 22.83
C VAL A 414 30.69 -27.07 22.46
N ILE A 415 30.61 -26.75 21.17
CA ILE A 415 29.71 -25.73 20.61
C ILE A 415 28.98 -26.27 19.38
N SER A 416 27.89 -25.62 19.01
CA SER A 416 27.22 -25.76 17.72
C SER A 416 26.91 -24.35 17.23
N GLY A 417 27.53 -23.92 16.12
CA GLY A 417 27.45 -22.54 15.65
C GLY A 417 28.52 -21.62 16.27
N LEU A 418 28.14 -20.39 16.58
CA LEU A 418 29.00 -19.38 17.20
C LEU A 418 28.89 -19.40 18.72
N ALA A 419 29.98 -19.01 19.36
CA ALA A 419 30.05 -18.72 20.79
C ALA A 419 30.90 -17.47 21.03
N GLU A 420 30.68 -16.85 22.19
CA GLU A 420 31.37 -15.63 22.58
C GLU A 420 31.95 -15.77 23.99
N PHE A 421 33.10 -15.13 24.24
CA PHE A 421 33.74 -15.07 25.53
C PHE A 421 34.46 -13.74 25.75
N GLN A 422 34.31 -13.15 26.94
CA GLN A 422 35.07 -11.97 27.35
C GLN A 422 36.37 -12.36 28.06
N TRP A 423 37.51 -12.02 27.46
CA TRP A 423 38.83 -12.28 28.02
C TRP A 423 39.42 -11.02 28.66
N ASN A 424 39.94 -11.17 29.88
CA ASN A 424 40.50 -10.08 30.69
C ASN A 424 42.04 -10.03 30.68
N GLY A 425 42.69 -10.68 29.71
CA GLY A 425 44.14 -10.64 29.58
C GLY A 425 44.91 -11.40 30.66
N ARG A 426 44.27 -12.39 31.32
CA ARG A 426 44.91 -13.21 32.34
C ARG A 426 45.27 -14.60 31.84
N ASP A 427 46.31 -15.15 32.45
CA ASP A 427 46.79 -16.51 32.20
C ASP A 427 46.00 -17.56 33.02
N LYS A 428 46.46 -18.83 32.96
CA LYS A 428 45.86 -19.94 33.72
C LYS A 428 46.03 -19.85 35.24
N HIS A 429 46.95 -19.01 35.73
CA HIS A 429 47.18 -18.75 37.15
C HIS A 429 46.45 -17.50 37.64
N HIS A 430 45.60 -16.89 36.78
CA HIS A 430 44.92 -15.63 37.01
C HIS A 430 45.85 -14.42 37.12
N GLU A 431 47.09 -14.55 36.65
CA GLU A 431 48.06 -13.46 36.59
C GLU A 431 47.83 -12.63 35.33
N LYS A 432 48.06 -11.32 35.41
CA LYS A 432 47.94 -10.42 34.26
C LYS A 432 49.09 -10.72 33.30
N LEU A 433 48.78 -10.79 32.01
CA LEU A 433 49.80 -10.85 30.97
C LEU A 433 50.47 -9.48 30.79
N ASP A 434 51.75 -9.50 30.45
CA ASP A 434 52.53 -8.29 30.21
C ASP A 434 52.05 -7.52 28.97
N VAL A 435 52.34 -6.22 28.95
CA VAL A 435 52.14 -5.38 27.76
C VAL A 435 52.90 -5.97 26.57
N GLY A 436 52.22 -6.10 25.43
CA GLY A 436 52.82 -6.67 24.23
C GLY A 436 51.81 -7.20 23.22
N THR A 437 52.33 -7.85 22.19
CA THR A 437 51.54 -8.50 21.13
C THR A 437 51.40 -9.98 21.40
N TYR A 438 50.18 -10.46 21.25
CA TYR A 438 49.78 -11.85 21.43
C TYR A 438 49.05 -12.35 20.19
N ILE A 439 48.98 -13.66 20.02
CA ILE A 439 48.24 -14.32 18.96
C ILE A 439 47.13 -15.14 19.60
N CYS A 440 45.89 -14.85 19.22
CA CYS A 440 44.75 -15.68 19.54
C CYS A 440 44.59 -16.72 18.43
N HIS A 441 44.75 -17.99 18.78
CA HIS A 441 44.61 -19.13 17.91
C HIS A 441 43.34 -19.90 18.26
N VAL A 442 42.47 -20.09 17.29
CA VAL A 442 41.28 -20.93 17.44
C VAL A 442 41.48 -22.22 16.68
N GLU A 443 41.22 -23.34 17.36
CA GLU A 443 41.14 -24.68 16.78
C GLU A 443 39.70 -25.19 16.97
N ILE A 444 39.05 -25.51 15.86
CA ILE A 444 37.72 -26.13 15.81
C ILE A 444 37.89 -27.55 15.28
N ILE A 445 37.41 -28.52 16.05
CA ILE A 445 37.44 -29.94 15.69
C ILE A 445 36.01 -30.42 15.48
N ASN A 446 35.64 -30.80 14.26
CA ASN A 446 34.34 -31.38 13.97
C ASN A 446 34.25 -32.77 14.62
N ARG A 447 33.26 -32.97 15.49
CA ARG A 447 33.14 -34.21 16.27
C ARG A 447 32.57 -35.38 15.47
N THR A 448 32.05 -35.12 14.27
CA THR A 448 31.45 -36.14 13.39
C THR A 448 32.49 -36.81 12.52
N ASN A 449 33.36 -36.01 11.87
CA ASN A 449 34.36 -36.51 10.92
C ASN A 449 35.81 -36.34 11.39
N GLY A 450 36.05 -35.62 12.49
CA GLY A 450 37.38 -35.38 13.04
C GLY A 450 38.18 -34.26 12.37
N ASP A 451 37.61 -33.59 11.36
CA ASP A 451 38.29 -32.51 10.65
C ASP A 451 38.64 -31.37 11.58
N LYS A 452 39.81 -30.79 11.35
CA LYS A 452 40.34 -29.67 12.13
C LYS A 452 40.41 -28.43 11.27
N TYR A 453 39.99 -27.32 11.86
CA TYR A 453 40.00 -26.01 11.25
C TYR A 453 40.64 -25.03 12.22
N THR A 454 41.52 -24.17 11.71
CA THR A 454 42.25 -23.23 12.54
C THR A 454 42.22 -21.83 11.95
N THR A 455 42.26 -20.82 12.81
CA THR A 455 42.40 -19.41 12.42
C THR A 455 43.11 -18.64 13.53
N ASP A 456 43.77 -17.54 13.16
CA ASP A 456 44.61 -16.74 14.04
C ASP A 456 44.29 -15.25 13.89
N GLN A 457 44.26 -14.51 15.00
CA GLN A 457 44.19 -13.05 14.99
C GLN A 457 45.11 -12.44 16.06
N PRO A 458 45.77 -11.31 15.76
CA PRO A 458 46.61 -10.63 16.74
C PRO A 458 45.77 -9.92 17.80
N ILE A 459 46.33 -9.85 19.00
CA ILE A 459 45.84 -9.06 20.14
C ILE A 459 46.97 -8.15 20.61
N VAL A 460 46.65 -6.91 20.97
CA VAL A 460 47.58 -6.00 21.63
C VAL A 460 47.11 -5.72 23.06
N ILE A 461 47.94 -6.08 24.04
CA ILE A 461 47.80 -5.61 25.41
C ILE A 461 48.58 -4.31 25.51
N ALA A 462 47.87 -3.20 25.64
CA ALA A 462 48.46 -1.87 25.71
C ALA A 462 48.74 -1.46 27.16
N GLY A 463 49.87 -0.78 27.36
CA GLY A 463 50.16 -0.07 28.60
C GLY A 463 49.66 1.38 28.55
N LYS A 464 49.55 2.02 29.71
CA LYS A 464 49.29 3.46 29.78
C LYS A 464 50.52 4.22 29.24
N LEU A 465 50.33 5.02 28.19
CA LEU A 465 51.34 5.99 27.76
C LEU A 465 51.50 7.03 28.88
N LYS A 466 52.75 7.29 29.27
CA LYS A 466 53.09 8.28 30.29
C LYS A 466 53.08 9.69 29.73
#